data_AF-A0A846CBM2-F1
#
_entry.id   AF-A0A846CBM2-F1
#
_cell.length_a   1.000
_cell.length_b   1.000
_cell.length_c   1.000
_cell.angle_alpha   90.00
_cell.angle_beta   90.00
_cell.angle_gamma   90.00
#
_symmetry.space_group_name_H-M   'P 1'
#
loop_
_entity.id
_entity.type
_entity.pdbx_description
1 polymer ?
#
loop_
_entity_poly.entity_id
_entity_poly.type
_entity_poly.pdbx_seq_one_letter_code
_entity_poly.pdbx_strand_id
1 'polypeptide(L)'
;MPWHDRHNQNASGSILDELPAALRIEIENYAAEDELPPEFVVELAIAHFLDPDSMTFDDCQTGLQQDQLALLRLEKRERAITVV
;
A
#
# COMPACT_ATOMS: atom_id res chain seq x y z
N MET A 1 23.39 30.11 0.69
CA MET A 1 22.20 30.12 1.56
C MET A 1 22.09 28.73 2.18
N PRO A 2 22.17 28.58 3.51
CA PRO A 2 22.06 27.28 4.15
C PRO A 2 20.58 26.95 4.33
N TRP A 3 20.16 25.86 3.71
CA TRP A 3 18.85 25.26 3.90
C TRP A 3 18.78 24.78 5.36
N HIS A 4 17.84 25.30 6.14
CA HIS A 4 17.61 24.81 7.49
C HIS A 4 17.13 23.36 7.40
N ASP A 5 17.95 22.45 7.90
CA ASP A 5 17.55 21.09 8.28
C ASP A 5 16.31 21.17 9.18
N ARG A 6 15.15 20.79 8.64
CA ARG A 6 13.96 20.53 9.44
C ARG A 6 13.80 19.02 9.61
N HIS A 7 14.78 18.39 10.22
CA HIS A 7 14.58 17.07 10.81
C HIS A 7 13.82 17.24 12.13
N ASN A 8 12.50 17.43 12.03
CA ASN A 8 11.60 17.25 13.17
C ASN A 8 11.48 15.75 13.44
N GLN A 9 12.41 15.22 14.24
CA GLN A 9 12.50 13.80 14.62
C GLN A 9 11.45 13.38 15.67
N ASN A 10 10.28 14.03 15.72
CA ASN A 10 9.25 13.81 16.75
C ASN A 10 7.80 13.85 16.20
N ALA A 11 7.53 13.24 15.05
CA ALA A 11 6.15 12.95 14.63
C ALA A 11 6.00 11.43 14.46
N SER A 12 5.98 10.72 15.58
CA SER A 12 5.71 9.27 15.62
C SER A 12 4.21 8.94 15.47
N GLY A 13 3.42 9.87 14.92
CA GLY A 13 2.00 9.69 14.65
C GLY A 13 1.77 9.36 13.18
N SER A 14 0.77 8.54 12.88
CA SER A 14 0.36 8.32 11.50
C SER A 14 -0.25 9.62 10.97
N ILE A 15 0.00 9.95 9.69
CA ILE A 15 -0.69 11.08 9.04
C ILE A 15 -2.21 10.92 9.11
N LEU A 16 -2.69 9.67 9.16
CA LEU A 16 -4.10 9.33 9.36
C LEU A 16 -4.62 9.90 10.69
N ASP A 17 -3.82 9.87 11.76
CA ASP A 17 -4.22 10.34 13.09
C ASP A 17 -4.46 11.86 13.12
N GLU A 18 -3.75 12.60 12.25
CA GLU A 18 -3.82 14.05 12.12
C GLU A 18 -5.04 14.51 11.30
N LEU A 19 -5.69 13.62 10.56
CA LEU A 19 -6.85 13.95 9.75
C LEU A 19 -8.09 14.22 10.60
N PRO A 20 -8.98 15.14 10.16
CA PRO A 20 -10.31 15.31 10.74
C PRO A 20 -11.05 13.99 10.89
N ALA A 21 -11.76 13.80 12.01
CA ALA A 21 -12.44 12.55 12.33
C ALA A 21 -13.39 12.07 11.23
N ALA A 22 -14.08 13.00 10.54
CA ALA A 22 -14.95 12.67 9.41
C ALA A 22 -14.18 12.03 8.24
N LEU A 23 -12.96 12.51 7.94
CA LEU A 23 -12.13 11.93 6.89
C LEU A 23 -11.57 10.58 7.30
N ARG A 24 -11.16 10.41 8.57
CA ARG A 24 -10.68 9.11 9.08
C ARG A 24 -11.76 8.03 8.95
N ILE A 25 -12.99 8.34 9.35
CA ILE A 25 -14.12 7.41 9.22
C ILE A 25 -14.33 7.01 7.76
N GLU A 26 -14.26 7.97 6.84
CA GLU A 26 -14.46 7.67 5.42
C GLU A 26 -13.31 6.83 4.84
N ILE A 27 -12.07 7.11 5.25
CA ILE A 27 -10.90 6.32 4.86
C ILE A 27 -10.99 4.90 5.42
N GLU A 28 -11.40 4.74 6.67
CA GLU A 28 -11.61 3.42 7.29
C GLU A 28 -12.71 2.62 6.58
N ASN A 29 -13.82 3.28 6.22
CA ASN A 29 -14.90 2.63 5.45
C ASN A 29 -14.41 2.18 4.08
N TYR A 30 -13.75 3.06 3.32
CA TYR A 30 -13.19 2.73 2.02
C TYR A 30 -12.15 1.60 2.11
N ALA A 31 -11.23 1.69 3.07
CA ALA A 31 -10.23 0.65 3.33
C ALA A 31 -10.88 -0.71 3.63
N ALA A 32 -12.00 -0.73 4.37
CA ALA A 32 -12.73 -1.95 4.66
C ALA A 32 -13.43 -2.55 3.43
N GLU A 33 -13.96 -1.71 2.52
CA GLU A 33 -14.60 -2.16 1.28
C GLU A 33 -13.62 -2.84 0.32
N ASP A 34 -12.40 -2.32 0.23
CA ASP A 34 -11.34 -2.80 -0.67
C ASP A 34 -10.33 -3.75 0.01
N GLU A 35 -10.57 -4.14 1.27
CA GLU A 35 -9.67 -4.99 2.08
C GLU A 35 -8.22 -4.44 2.19
N LEU A 36 -8.09 -3.11 2.24
CA LEU A 36 -6.82 -2.39 2.33
C LEU A 36 -6.56 -1.90 3.76
N PRO A 37 -5.29 -1.71 4.17
CA PRO A 37 -4.98 -0.94 5.37
C PRO A 37 -5.35 0.54 5.21
N PRO A 38 -5.99 1.19 6.20
CA PRO A 38 -6.34 2.62 6.13
C PRO A 38 -5.13 3.53 5.85
N GLU A 39 -3.97 3.21 6.42
CA GLU A 39 -2.73 3.96 6.18
C GLU A 39 -2.30 3.87 4.71
N PHE A 40 -2.46 2.69 4.10
CA PHE A 40 -2.11 2.46 2.71
C PHE A 40 -3.00 3.27 1.76
N VAL A 41 -4.28 3.45 2.12
CA VAL A 41 -5.20 4.30 1.36
C VAL A 41 -4.72 5.75 1.33
N VAL A 42 -4.25 6.27 2.46
CA VAL A 42 -3.71 7.63 2.54
C VAL A 42 -2.43 7.77 1.73
N GLU A 43 -1.53 6.79 1.82
CA GLU A 43 -0.27 6.78 1.05
C GLU A 43 -0.53 6.78 -0.46
N LEU A 44 -1.44 5.94 -0.94
CA LEU A 44 -1.83 5.90 -2.36
C LEU A 44 -2.46 7.20 -2.83
N ALA A 45 -3.37 7.77 -2.04
CA ALA A 45 -4.01 9.03 -2.39
C ALA A 45 -2.98 10.18 -2.52
N ILE A 46 -1.99 10.23 -1.62
CA ILE A 46 -0.91 11.21 -1.68
C ILE A 46 0.00 10.94 -2.87
N ALA A 47 0.37 9.69 -3.12
CA ALA A 47 1.20 9.31 -4.27
C ALA A 47 0.55 9.77 -5.58
N HIS A 48 -0.74 9.46 -5.76
CA HIS A 48 -1.50 9.84 -6.96
C HIS A 48 -1.67 11.35 -7.11
N PHE A 49 -1.83 12.06 -5.98
CA PHE A 49 -1.87 13.53 -6.00
C PHE A 49 -0.55 14.16 -6.46
N LEU A 50 0.59 13.56 -6.09
CA LEU A 50 1.93 14.07 -6.41
C LEU A 50 2.38 13.66 -7.82
N ASP A 51 2.03 12.46 -8.24
CA ASP A 51 2.36 11.90 -9.54
C ASP A 51 1.12 11.18 -10.11
N PRO A 52 0.46 11.75 -11.13
CA PRO A 52 -0.74 11.15 -11.71
C PRO A 52 -0.45 9.81 -12.41
N ASP A 53 0.81 9.50 -12.73
CA ASP A 53 1.24 8.21 -13.28
C ASP A 53 1.57 7.18 -12.17
N SER A 54 1.34 7.50 -10.90
CA SER A 54 1.54 6.56 -9.79
C SER A 54 0.54 5.40 -9.82
N MET A 55 0.86 4.34 -9.08
CA MET A 55 -0.12 3.28 -8.78
C MET A 55 -1.38 3.88 -8.18
N THR A 56 -2.52 3.36 -8.62
CA THR A 56 -3.85 3.74 -8.16
C THR A 56 -4.54 2.58 -7.44
N PHE A 57 -5.69 2.86 -6.84
CA PHE A 57 -6.50 1.84 -6.16
C PHE A 57 -6.92 0.71 -7.11
N ASP A 58 -7.19 1.01 -8.37
CA ASP A 58 -7.57 0.02 -9.40
C ASP A 58 -6.44 -0.98 -9.70
N ASP A 59 -5.18 -0.57 -9.53
CA ASP A 59 -4.00 -1.41 -9.76
C ASP A 59 -3.76 -2.40 -8.61
N CYS A 60 -4.40 -2.18 -7.44
CA CYS A 60 -4.22 -2.99 -6.24
C CYS A 60 -5.15 -4.21 -6.18
N GLN A 61 -5.96 -4.47 -7.21
CA GLN A 61 -6.82 -5.66 -7.28
C GLN A 61 -6.00 -6.95 -7.33
N THR A 62 -5.72 -7.53 -6.16
CA THR A 62 -4.90 -8.75 -5.97
C THR A 62 -5.53 -10.04 -6.49
N GLY A 63 -6.78 -9.98 -6.99
CA GLY A 63 -7.53 -11.15 -7.48
C GLY A 63 -6.84 -11.92 -8.63
N LEU A 64 -5.99 -11.25 -9.42
CA LEU A 64 -5.27 -11.89 -10.53
C LEU A 64 -4.00 -12.65 -10.12
N GLN A 65 -3.48 -12.45 -8.91
CA GLN A 65 -2.20 -13.03 -8.50
C GLN A 65 -2.32 -14.45 -7.93
N GLN A 66 -3.49 -14.86 -7.40
CA GLN A 66 -3.65 -16.16 -6.73
C GLN A 66 -3.33 -17.34 -7.67
N ASP A 67 -3.84 -17.31 -8.90
CA ASP A 67 -3.63 -18.37 -9.89
C ASP A 67 -2.18 -18.44 -10.38
N GLN A 68 -1.55 -17.28 -10.61
CA GLN A 68 -0.13 -17.23 -10.99
C GLN A 68 0.78 -17.69 -9.83
N LEU A 69 0.42 -17.38 -8.59
CA LEU A 69 1.15 -17.83 -7.40
C LEU A 69 1.06 -19.34 -7.22
N ALA A 70 -0.08 -19.94 -7.54
CA ALA A 70 -0.27 -21.39 -7.50
C ALA A 70 0.63 -22.10 -8.53
N LEU A 71 0.67 -21.59 -9.75
CA LEU A 71 1.55 -22.11 -10.81
C LEU A 71 3.03 -21.98 -10.45
N LEU A 72 3.46 -20.82 -9.96
CA LEU A 72 4.84 -20.59 -9.52
C LEU A 72 5.26 -21.52 -8.36
N ARG A 73 4.34 -21.82 -7.43
CA ARG A 73 4.59 -22.77 -6.33
C ARG A 73 4.74 -24.20 -6.83
N LEU A 74 3.97 -24.61 -7.85
CA LEU A 74 4.10 -25.93 -8.49
C LEU A 74 5.46 -26.06 -9.18
N GLU A 75 5.85 -25.08 -10.00
CA GLU A 75 7.15 -25.12 -10.67
C GLU A 75 8.33 -25.18 -9.70
N LYS A 76 8.29 -24.39 -8.62
CA LYS A 76 9.32 -24.44 -7.56
C LYS A 76 9.39 -25.82 -6.92
N ARG A 77 8.25 -26.48 -6.73
CA ARG A 77 8.17 -27.82 -6.13
C ARG A 77 8.72 -28.89 -7.07
N GLU A 78 8.45 -28.80 -8.36
CA GLU A 78 8.99 -29.71 -9.38
C GLU A 78 10.51 -29.57 -9.51
N ARG A 79 11.03 -28.33 -9.61
CA ARG A 79 12.48 -28.08 -9.66
C ARG A 79 13.21 -28.54 -8.40
N ALA A 80 12.57 -28.50 -7.23
CA ALA A 80 13.14 -29.02 -6.00
C ALA A 80 13.23 -30.56 -5.96
N ILE A 81 12.43 -31.27 -6.76
CA ILE A 81 12.42 -32.74 -6.83
C ILE A 81 13.43 -33.24 -7.88
N THR A 82 13.75 -32.44 -8.91
CA THR A 82 14.70 -32.83 -9.97
C THR A 82 16.18 -32.69 -9.58
N VAL A 83 16.48 -32.08 -8.43
CA VAL A 83 17.86 -31.97 -7.90
C VAL A 83 18.10 -33.07 -6.86
N VAL A 84 18.01 -34.34 -7.27
CA VAL A 84 18.52 -35.53 -6.55
C VAL A 84 19.03 -36.54 -7.57
#